data_AF-A0A2S7Q0M8-F1
#
_entry.id   AF-A0A2S7Q0M8-F1
#
_cell.length_a   1.000
_cell.length_b   1.000
_cell.length_c   1.000
_cell.angle_alpha   90.00
_cell.angle_beta   90.00
_cell.angle_gamma   90.00
#
_symmetry.space_group_name_H-M   'P 1'
#
loop_
_entity.id
_entity.type
_entity.pdbx_description
1 polymer ?
#
loop_
_entity_poly.entity_id
_entity_poly.type
_entity_poly.pdbx_seq_one_letter_code
_entity_poly.pdbx_strand_id
1 'polypeptide(L)'
;MPTTERREKQEKRPNKSATLDEFINTELSTAPLAEPSIGSTIIAGGRRSKSEKERKEDAERKEYEERNYVRLPKESKKDRAKKNKAGGRQDAGYGGEEWRGLGEGIDRIDRLTKRKSGGSGMKDVLEKSRKRAVEDSPRGSEEIEDTG
;
A
#
# COMPACT_ATOMS: atom_id res chain seq x y z
N MET A 1 -36.20 10.74 20.42
CA MET A 1 -36.01 9.99 19.16
C MET A 1 -34.69 10.43 18.54
N PRO A 2 -33.70 9.55 18.34
CA PRO A 2 -32.50 9.92 17.59
C PRO A 2 -32.71 9.63 16.10
N THR A 3 -32.52 10.65 15.28
CA THR A 3 -32.63 10.63 13.82
C THR A 3 -31.41 9.95 13.20
N THR A 4 -31.63 8.94 12.37
CA THR A 4 -30.56 8.29 11.60
C THR A 4 -30.29 9.08 10.33
N GLU A 5 -29.36 10.03 10.37
CA GLU A 5 -28.88 10.68 9.16
C GLU A 5 -28.03 9.70 8.33
N ARG A 6 -28.36 9.58 7.03
CA ARG A 6 -27.66 8.72 6.08
C ARG A 6 -26.25 9.27 5.86
N ARG A 7 -25.25 8.52 6.30
CA ARG A 7 -23.83 8.78 5.99
C ARG A 7 -23.65 8.86 4.47
N GLU A 8 -23.34 10.05 3.97
CA GLU A 8 -23.00 10.28 2.57
C GLU A 8 -21.88 9.33 2.14
N LYS A 9 -22.12 8.64 1.04
CA LYS A 9 -21.25 7.59 0.52
C LYS A 9 -20.05 8.28 -0.13
N GLN A 10 -19.03 8.62 0.66
CA GLN A 10 -17.75 9.11 0.15
C GLN A 10 -17.31 8.24 -1.03
N GLU A 11 -17.01 8.88 -2.16
CA GLU A 11 -16.43 8.22 -3.33
C GLU A 11 -15.25 7.37 -2.87
N LYS A 12 -15.36 6.06 -3.06
CA LYS A 12 -14.31 5.13 -2.67
C LYS A 12 -13.07 5.53 -3.45
N ARG A 13 -12.08 6.10 -2.74
CA ARG A 13 -10.74 6.34 -3.27
C ARG A 13 -10.30 5.07 -4.01
N PRO A 14 -9.69 5.19 -5.20
CA PRO A 14 -9.24 4.01 -5.94
C PRO A 14 -8.37 3.17 -5.00
N ASN A 15 -8.72 1.89 -4.87
CA ASN A 15 -8.04 0.99 -3.95
C ASN A 15 -6.53 1.04 -4.25
N LYS A 16 -5.74 1.47 -3.27
CA LYS A 16 -4.28 1.44 -3.37
C LYS A 16 -3.82 0.02 -3.67
N SER A 17 -2.80 -0.14 -4.49
CA SER A 17 -2.19 -1.45 -4.73
C SER A 17 -1.29 -1.78 -3.55
N ALA A 18 -1.60 -2.88 -2.85
CA ALA A 18 -0.87 -3.30 -1.65
C ALA A 18 0.64 -3.46 -1.92
N THR A 19 1.02 -4.03 -3.06
CA THR A 19 2.43 -4.23 -3.43
C THR A 19 3.20 -2.94 -3.70
N LEU A 20 2.58 -1.91 -4.29
CA LEU A 20 3.23 -0.60 -4.41
C LEU A 20 3.37 0.08 -3.04
N ASP A 21 2.39 -0.07 -2.16
CA ASP A 21 2.50 0.47 -0.80
C ASP A 21 3.62 -0.23 -0.02
N GLU A 22 3.78 -1.55 -0.16
CA GLU A 22 4.91 -2.30 0.40
C GLU A 22 6.25 -1.80 -0.15
N PHE A 23 6.40 -1.66 -1.46
CA PHE A 23 7.61 -1.13 -2.11
C PHE A 23 7.96 0.29 -1.63
N ILE A 24 6.96 1.18 -1.51
CA ILE A 24 7.18 2.53 -1.02
C ILE A 24 7.70 2.50 0.42
N ASN A 25 7.10 1.69 1.28
CA ASN A 25 7.44 1.64 2.70
C ASN A 25 8.78 0.96 2.97
N THR A 26 9.17 -0.02 2.16
CA THR A 26 10.36 -0.84 2.38
C THR A 26 11.58 -0.34 1.63
N GLU A 27 11.43 0.10 0.38
CA GLU A 27 12.55 0.41 -0.50
C GLU A 27 12.73 1.91 -0.78
N LEU A 28 11.64 2.67 -0.92
CA LEU A 28 11.73 4.11 -1.23
C LEU A 28 11.77 5.01 0.01
N SER A 29 11.12 4.57 1.09
CA SER A 29 11.02 5.33 2.32
C SER A 29 12.31 5.20 3.13
N THR A 30 12.83 6.33 3.61
CA THR A 30 13.95 6.36 4.57
C THR A 30 13.49 6.19 6.02
N ALA A 31 12.17 6.11 6.25
CA ALA A 31 11.62 5.94 7.59
C ALA A 31 11.78 4.49 8.08
N PRO A 32 12.22 4.25 9.33
CA PRO A 32 12.34 2.92 9.88
C PRO A 32 10.97 2.27 10.07
N LEU A 33 10.87 0.98 9.78
CA LEU A 33 9.67 0.18 10.01
C LEU A 33 9.72 -0.49 11.39
N ALA A 34 8.59 -0.49 12.09
CA ALA A 34 8.44 -1.15 13.38
C ALA A 34 8.26 -2.66 13.18
N GLU A 35 9.35 -3.41 13.22
CA GLU A 35 9.31 -4.87 13.15
C GLU A 35 8.91 -5.48 14.50
N PRO A 36 8.03 -6.50 14.49
CA PRO A 36 7.66 -7.20 15.72
C PRO A 36 8.80 -8.08 16.21
N SER A 37 8.80 -8.38 17.51
CA SER A 37 9.68 -9.43 18.05
C SER A 37 9.40 -10.78 17.38
N ILE A 38 10.45 -11.52 17.04
CA ILE A 38 10.41 -12.78 16.25
C ILE A 38 9.40 -13.78 16.81
N GLY A 39 9.34 -13.95 18.14
CA GLY A 39 8.44 -14.91 18.78
C GLY A 39 6.97 -14.46 18.87
N SER A 40 6.68 -13.18 18.67
CA SER A 40 5.33 -12.60 18.88
C SER A 40 4.36 -12.87 17.72
N THR A 41 4.89 -13.25 16.56
CA THR A 41 4.11 -13.53 15.35
C THR A 41 3.69 -14.99 15.25
N ILE A 42 4.29 -15.89 16.01
CA ILE A 42 4.02 -17.32 15.97
C ILE A 42 2.70 -17.63 16.69
N ILE A 43 1.79 -18.37 16.05
CA ILE A 43 0.51 -18.80 16.63
C ILE A 43 0.39 -20.33 16.59
N ALA A 44 -0.51 -20.86 17.42
CA ALA A 44 -0.90 -22.26 17.43
C ALA A 44 0.31 -23.20 17.61
N GLY A 45 1.27 -22.79 18.44
CA GLY A 45 2.48 -23.55 18.74
C GLY A 45 3.39 -23.78 17.54
N GLY A 46 3.47 -22.82 16.60
CA GLY A 46 4.34 -22.94 15.42
C GLY A 46 3.65 -23.42 14.15
N ARG A 47 2.36 -23.77 14.20
CA ARG A 47 1.62 -24.24 13.02
C ARG A 47 1.38 -23.13 11.98
N ARG A 48 1.41 -21.87 12.41
CA ARG A 48 1.26 -20.71 11.53
C ARG A 48 1.92 -19.47 12.12
N SER A 49 2.25 -18.53 11.25
CA SER A 49 2.69 -17.18 11.62
C SER A 49 1.59 -16.17 11.28
N LYS A 50 1.50 -15.07 12.04
CA LYS A 50 0.62 -13.93 11.74
C LYS A 50 1.14 -13.17 10.55
N SER A 51 0.26 -12.89 9.59
CA SER A 51 0.56 -11.90 8.55
C SER A 51 0.56 -10.48 9.11
N GLU A 52 1.13 -9.54 8.36
CA GLU A 52 1.09 -8.12 8.72
C GLU A 52 -0.33 -7.58 8.85
N LYS A 53 -1.23 -8.02 7.96
CA LYS A 53 -2.62 -7.60 7.98
C LYS A 53 -3.34 -8.12 9.23
N GLU A 54 -3.18 -9.40 9.55
CA GLU A 54 -3.75 -9.98 10.78
C GLU A 54 -3.20 -9.29 12.02
N ARG A 55 -1.93 -8.89 12.01
CA ARG A 55 -1.31 -8.14 13.11
C ARG A 55 -1.93 -6.75 13.28
N LYS A 56 -2.20 -6.04 12.19
CA LYS A 56 -2.88 -4.73 12.20
C LYS A 56 -4.32 -4.87 12.72
N GLU A 57 -5.06 -5.86 12.22
CA GLU A 57 -6.43 -6.17 12.71
C GLU A 57 -6.43 -6.50 14.22
N ASP A 58 -5.46 -7.28 14.70
CA ASP A 58 -5.32 -7.60 16.12
C ASP A 58 -4.94 -6.37 16.97
N ALA A 59 -4.08 -5.49 16.44
CA ALA A 59 -3.69 -4.25 17.11
C ALA A 59 -4.89 -3.30 17.23
N GLU A 60 -5.66 -3.11 16.16
CA GLU A 60 -6.89 -2.32 16.16
C GLU A 60 -7.92 -2.87 17.16
N ARG A 61 -8.06 -4.21 17.22
CA ARG A 61 -8.93 -4.86 18.20
C ARG A 61 -8.48 -4.58 19.63
N LYS A 62 -7.19 -4.72 19.93
CA LYS A 62 -6.64 -4.42 21.25
C LYS A 62 -6.84 -2.97 21.63
N GLU A 63 -6.53 -2.05 20.71
CA GLU A 63 -6.70 -0.61 20.93
C GLU A 63 -8.17 -0.28 21.22
N TYR A 64 -9.11 -0.91 20.54
CA TYR A 64 -10.53 -0.75 20.84
C TYR A 64 -10.90 -1.28 22.23
N GLU A 65 -10.38 -2.46 22.61
CA GLU A 65 -10.64 -3.08 23.92
C GLU A 65 -10.04 -2.24 25.06
N GLU A 66 -8.86 -1.66 24.86
CA GLU A 66 -8.18 -0.76 25.81
C GLU A 66 -8.86 0.59 25.91
N ARG A 67 -9.34 1.14 24.79
CA ARG A 67 -10.02 2.45 24.75
C ARG A 67 -11.41 2.41 25.40
N ASN A 68 -12.14 1.31 25.21
CA ASN A 68 -13.52 1.18 25.69
C ASN A 68 -13.64 0.31 26.94
N TYR A 69 -12.55 -0.33 27.38
CA TYR A 69 -12.51 -1.25 28.52
C TYR A 69 -13.54 -2.39 28.45
N VAL A 70 -13.92 -2.81 27.24
CA VAL A 70 -14.89 -3.88 26.99
C VAL A 70 -14.25 -4.93 26.08
N ARG A 71 -14.32 -6.20 26.51
CA ARG A 71 -13.79 -7.32 25.75
C ARG A 71 -14.72 -7.67 24.58
N LEU A 72 -14.22 -7.65 23.35
CA LEU A 72 -15.02 -8.13 22.22
C LEU A 72 -15.23 -9.65 22.29
N PRO A 73 -16.40 -10.14 21.88
CA PRO A 73 -16.63 -11.58 21.73
C PRO A 73 -15.68 -12.18 20.70
N LYS A 74 -15.36 -13.46 20.88
CA LYS A 74 -14.58 -14.21 19.88
C LYS A 74 -15.33 -14.23 18.54
N GLU A 75 -14.57 -14.43 17.46
CA GLU A 75 -15.09 -14.46 16.09
C GLU A 75 -16.34 -15.35 16.00
N SER A 76 -17.43 -14.81 15.44
CA SER A 76 -18.66 -15.57 15.25
C SER A 76 -18.49 -16.58 14.11
N LYS A 77 -19.32 -17.64 14.09
CA LYS A 77 -19.31 -18.63 12.99
C LYS A 77 -19.53 -17.95 11.62
N LYS A 78 -20.34 -16.88 11.59
CA LYS A 78 -20.63 -16.09 10.39
C LYS A 78 -19.38 -15.33 9.92
N ASP A 79 -18.69 -14.68 10.84
CA ASP A 79 -17.48 -13.92 10.53
C ASP A 79 -16.37 -14.86 10.04
N ARG A 80 -16.22 -16.02 10.69
CA ARG A 80 -15.29 -17.07 10.26
C ARG A 80 -15.58 -17.60 8.87
N ALA A 81 -16.85 -17.86 8.56
CA ALA A 81 -17.24 -18.28 7.22
C ALA A 81 -16.95 -17.19 6.18
N LYS A 82 -17.18 -15.92 6.51
CA LYS A 82 -16.87 -14.78 5.63
C LYS A 82 -15.37 -14.63 5.43
N LYS A 83 -14.55 -14.75 6.48
CA LYS A 83 -13.08 -14.69 6.40
C LYS A 83 -12.54 -15.82 5.53
N ASN A 84 -13.04 -17.04 5.73
CA ASN A 84 -12.68 -18.20 4.90
C ASN A 84 -13.12 -18.06 3.43
N LYS A 85 -14.23 -17.38 3.16
CA LYS A 85 -14.71 -17.14 1.79
C LYS A 85 -13.95 -15.99 1.11
N ALA A 86 -13.62 -14.93 1.86
CA ALA A 86 -12.93 -13.75 1.35
C ALA A 86 -11.43 -13.98 1.15
N GLY A 87 -10.81 -14.81 2.00
CA GLY A 87 -9.41 -15.26 1.87
C GLY A 87 -9.34 -16.74 1.54
N GLY A 88 -10.23 -17.23 0.67
CA GLY A 88 -10.23 -18.63 0.24
C GLY A 88 -8.81 -19.07 -0.12
N ARG A 89 -8.47 -20.32 0.26
CA ARG A 89 -7.20 -21.10 0.14
C ARG A 89 -6.06 -20.64 -0.81
N GLN A 90 -6.31 -19.75 -1.75
CA GLN A 90 -5.39 -19.14 -2.71
C GLN A 90 -4.58 -17.95 -2.17
N ASP A 91 -5.06 -17.19 -1.17
CA ASP A 91 -4.22 -16.21 -0.42
C ASP A 91 -3.45 -16.94 0.70
N ALA A 92 -2.72 -17.99 0.33
CA ALA A 92 -1.96 -18.82 1.26
C ALA A 92 -0.73 -18.02 1.71
N GLY A 93 -0.87 -17.31 2.83
CA GLY A 93 0.29 -16.72 3.48
C GLY A 93 1.30 -17.81 3.86
N TYR A 94 2.56 -17.60 3.52
CA TYR A 94 3.67 -18.50 3.80
C TYR A 94 4.76 -17.75 4.56
N GLY A 95 5.31 -18.35 5.60
CA GLY A 95 6.36 -17.71 6.42
C GLY A 95 5.92 -16.48 7.24
N GLY A 96 4.64 -16.10 7.20
CA GLY A 96 4.15 -14.84 7.79
C GLY A 96 3.99 -13.72 6.75
N GLU A 97 4.31 -13.97 5.49
CA GLU A 97 4.06 -13.07 4.36
C GLU A 97 2.79 -13.48 3.61
N GLU A 98 2.13 -12.52 2.96
CA GLU A 98 0.92 -12.79 2.18
C GLU A 98 1.25 -12.94 0.70
N TRP A 99 1.15 -14.16 0.18
CA TRP A 99 1.32 -14.42 -1.25
C TRP A 99 -0.01 -14.16 -1.96
N ARG A 100 -0.03 -13.11 -2.78
CA ARG A 100 -1.19 -12.72 -3.57
C ARG A 100 -1.12 -13.35 -4.96
N GLY A 101 -2.27 -13.76 -5.49
CA GLY A 101 -2.37 -14.16 -6.90
C GLY A 101 -2.01 -13.01 -7.84
N LEU A 102 -1.20 -13.28 -8.87
CA LEU A 102 -0.69 -12.26 -9.80
C LEU A 102 -1.78 -11.59 -10.67
N GLY A 103 -2.97 -12.19 -10.80
CA GLY A 103 -4.02 -11.71 -11.72
C GLY A 103 -4.54 -10.30 -11.42
N GLU A 104 -5.21 -10.09 -10.30
CA GLU A 104 -5.85 -8.79 -10.01
C GLU A 104 -4.86 -7.70 -9.54
N GLY A 105 -3.70 -8.11 -9.04
CA GLY A 105 -2.67 -7.20 -8.54
C GLY A 105 -1.95 -6.45 -9.67
N ILE A 106 -1.54 -7.19 -10.72
CA ILE A 106 -0.77 -6.64 -11.85
C ILE A 106 -1.59 -5.63 -12.65
N ASP A 107 -2.84 -5.95 -12.99
CA ASP A 107 -3.73 -5.05 -13.74
C ASP A 107 -3.94 -3.70 -13.03
N ARG A 108 -3.83 -3.69 -11.70
CA ARG A 108 -3.98 -2.48 -10.90
C ARG A 108 -2.72 -1.64 -10.91
N ILE A 109 -1.54 -2.28 -10.83
CA ILE A 109 -0.26 -1.60 -10.99
C ILE A 109 -0.23 -0.92 -12.36
N ASP A 110 -0.58 -1.65 -13.42
CA ASP A 110 -0.61 -1.13 -14.80
C ASP A 110 -1.56 0.07 -14.95
N ARG A 111 -2.75 0.02 -14.35
CA ARG A 111 -3.69 1.15 -14.33
C ARG A 111 -3.16 2.37 -13.57
N LEU A 112 -2.48 2.17 -12.45
CA LEU A 112 -1.95 3.26 -11.61
C LEU A 112 -0.73 3.92 -12.26
N THR A 113 0.16 3.15 -12.87
CA THR A 113 1.35 3.67 -13.55
C THR A 113 0.99 4.41 -14.83
N LYS A 114 0.07 3.88 -15.65
CA LYS A 114 -0.40 4.54 -16.88
C LYS A 114 -1.14 5.86 -16.62
N ARG A 115 -1.92 5.95 -15.53
CA ARG A 115 -2.58 7.21 -15.14
C ARG A 115 -1.57 8.28 -14.71
N LYS A 116 -0.48 7.89 -14.05
CA LYS A 116 0.59 8.81 -13.64
C LYS A 116 1.40 9.35 -14.83
N SER A 117 1.45 8.60 -15.95
CA SER A 117 2.22 8.95 -17.15
C SER A 117 1.48 9.79 -18.21
N GLY A 118 0.26 10.25 -17.95
CA GLY A 118 -0.41 11.26 -18.78
C GLY A 118 -1.35 10.72 -19.86
N GLY A 119 -2.39 11.50 -20.15
CA GLY A 119 -3.45 11.18 -21.12
C GLY A 119 -3.02 11.37 -22.58
N SER A 120 -3.82 10.86 -23.52
CA SER A 120 -3.51 10.96 -24.95
C SER A 120 -3.71 12.38 -25.49
N GLY A 121 -2.68 12.98 -26.10
CA GLY A 121 -2.80 14.23 -26.88
C GLY A 121 -1.63 15.22 -26.76
N MET A 122 -1.73 16.34 -27.48
CA MET A 122 -0.69 17.39 -27.55
C MET A 122 -0.36 18.04 -26.21
N LYS A 123 -1.31 18.04 -25.26
CA LYS A 123 -1.09 18.51 -23.88
C LYS A 123 -0.12 17.62 -23.10
N ASP A 124 -0.13 16.32 -23.34
CA ASP A 124 0.76 15.35 -22.69
C ASP A 124 2.19 15.42 -23.23
N VAL A 125 2.35 15.71 -24.53
CA VAL A 125 3.68 16.00 -25.12
C VAL A 125 4.30 17.25 -24.49
N LEU A 126 3.50 18.30 -24.28
CA LEU A 126 3.94 19.55 -23.64
C LEU A 126 4.22 19.37 -22.13
N GLU A 127 3.42 18.54 -21.43
CA GLU A 127 3.71 18.20 -20.04
C GLU A 127 4.96 17.32 -19.89
N LYS A 128 5.19 16.39 -20.83
CA LYS A 128 6.40 15.55 -20.89
C LYS A 128 7.66 16.35 -21.22
N SER A 129 7.56 17.41 -22.04
CA SER A 129 8.70 18.31 -22.28
C SER A 129 8.99 19.17 -21.06
N ARG A 130 7.97 19.69 -20.36
CA ARG A 130 8.15 20.45 -19.12
C ARG A 130 8.71 19.63 -17.96
N LYS A 131 8.39 18.33 -17.88
CA LYS A 131 8.92 17.42 -16.85
C LYS A 131 10.38 17.01 -17.09
N ARG A 132 10.91 17.17 -18.31
CA ARG A 132 12.34 17.04 -18.58
C ARG A 132 12.97 18.41 -18.37
N ALA A 133 13.55 18.65 -17.19
CA ALA A 133 14.38 19.84 -16.99
C ALA A 133 15.51 19.81 -18.03
N VAL A 134 15.54 20.82 -18.90
CA VAL A 134 16.68 21.08 -19.78
C VAL A 134 17.76 21.68 -18.88
N GLU A 135 18.61 20.84 -18.30
CA GLU A 135 19.91 21.31 -17.82
C GLU A 135 20.85 21.39 -19.01
N ASP A 136 20.80 22.52 -19.72
CA ASP A 136 21.91 22.92 -20.59
C ASP A 136 22.73 23.94 -19.79
N SER A 137 23.72 23.44 -19.04
CA SER A 137 24.72 24.29 -18.39
C SER A 137 25.49 25.07 -19.45
N PRO A 138 25.93 26.32 -19.18
CA PRO A 138 26.66 27.10 -20.17
C PRO A 138 27.96 26.39 -20.55
N ARG A 139 28.08 25.98 -21.82
CA ARG A 139 29.37 25.55 -22.38
C ARG A 139 30.34 26.72 -22.30
N GLY A 140 31.51 26.44 -21.73
CA GLY A 140 32.50 27.42 -21.32
C GLY A 140 32.88 28.43 -22.41
N SER A 141 33.18 29.63 -21.94
CA SER A 141 33.90 30.67 -22.64
C SER A 141 35.31 30.17 -23.00
N GLU A 142 35.53 29.85 -24.27
CA GLU A 142 36.87 29.89 -24.85
C GLU A 142 37.03 31.26 -25.52
N GLU A 143 37.49 32.24 -24.74
CA GLU A 143 38.12 33.44 -25.30
C GLU A 143 39.45 32.98 -25.91
N ILE A 144 39.49 32.93 -27.24
CA ILE A 144 40.73 32.82 -28.01
C ILE A 144 41.30 34.24 -28.09
N GLU A 145 42.19 34.60 -27.16
CA GLU A 145 43.10 35.73 -27.35
C GLU A 145 44.29 35.25 -28.19
N ASP A 146 44.29 35.63 -29.46
CA ASP A 146 45.41 35.42 -30.38
C ASP A 146 46.37 36.61 -30.22
N THR A 147 47.54 36.36 -29.62
CA THR A 147 48.62 37.35 -29.50
C THR A 147 49.39 37.44 -30.82
N GLY A 148 49.34 38.60 -31.47
CA GLY A 148 50.16 38.98 -32.62
C GLY A 148 50.55 40.45 -32.58
#